data_AF-A0AAU3K9V2-F1
#
_entry.id   AF-A0AAU3K9V2-F1
#
_cell.length_a   1.000
_cell.length_b   1.000
_cell.length_c   1.000
_cell.angle_alpha   90.00
_cell.angle_beta   90.00
_cell.angle_gamma   90.00
#
_symmetry.space_group_name_H-M   'P 1'
#
loop_
_entity.id
_entity.type
_entity.pdbx_description
1 polymer ?
#
loop_
_entity_poly.entity_id
_entity_poly.type
_entity_poly.pdbx_seq_one_letter_code
_entity_poly.pdbx_strand_id
1 'polypeptide(L)'
;MELRGVEELMDLLHACRGTPAHDGGTSGPVDLHEHALQTAALLRRSRPADKELQVAGLVHVIGRLLVPGAPTRHARFAADAVRHLLGERVARLVHDSPHASDLDPHTEADTLALRQADEAGRVPGFDAGVLEDWRTLLELVAEQHSRLGAVD
;
A
#
# COMPACT_ATOMS: atom_id res chain seq x y z
N MET A 1 -7.71 -3.68 14.05
CA MET A 1 -8.47 -2.47 13.67
C MET A 1 -8.99 -2.72 12.27
N GLU A 2 -10.24 -2.44 12.01
CA GLU A 2 -10.86 -2.61 10.69
C GLU A 2 -11.29 -1.23 10.20
N LEU A 3 -10.96 -0.91 8.95
CA LEU A 3 -11.34 0.36 8.32
C LEU A 3 -12.80 0.31 7.91
N ARG A 4 -13.59 1.29 8.32
CA ARG A 4 -15.04 1.38 8.02
C ARG A 4 -15.34 2.05 6.68
N GLY A 5 -14.35 2.67 6.04
CA GLY A 5 -14.53 3.35 4.76
C GLY A 5 -13.26 4.02 4.25
N VAL A 6 -13.35 4.59 3.05
CA VAL A 6 -12.24 5.29 2.38
C VAL A 6 -11.78 6.51 3.17
N GLU A 7 -12.68 7.24 3.83
CA GLU A 7 -12.29 8.41 4.63
C GLU A 7 -11.36 8.02 5.80
N GLU A 8 -11.64 6.94 6.53
CA GLU A 8 -10.74 6.47 7.60
C GLU A 8 -9.39 6.00 7.05
N LEU A 9 -9.36 5.43 5.84
CA LEU A 9 -8.12 5.06 5.16
C LEU A 9 -7.32 6.30 4.74
N MET A 10 -7.98 7.34 4.22
CA MET A 10 -7.36 8.61 3.86
C MET A 10 -6.76 9.30 5.08
N ASP A 11 -7.48 9.34 6.20
CA ASP A 11 -6.97 9.88 7.47
C ASP A 11 -5.73 9.12 7.94
N LEU A 12 -5.72 7.79 7.82
CA LEU A 12 -4.58 6.95 8.18
C LEU A 12 -3.37 7.21 7.29
N LEU A 13 -3.58 7.37 5.98
CA LEU A 13 -2.51 7.70 5.02
C LEU A 13 -1.96 9.11 5.26
N HIS A 14 -2.83 10.08 5.60
CA HIS A 14 -2.39 11.40 6.04
C HIS A 14 -1.57 11.35 7.33
N ALA A 15 -1.93 10.49 8.28
CA ALA A 15 -1.19 10.32 9.53
C ALA A 15 0.22 9.73 9.32
N CYS A 16 0.51 9.12 8.17
CA CYS A 16 1.87 8.70 7.81
C CYS A 16 2.81 9.88 7.53
N ARG A 17 2.28 11.09 7.29
CA ARG A 17 3.10 12.28 7.02
C ARG A 17 3.95 12.68 8.23
N GLY A 18 5.20 13.01 7.97
CA GLY A 18 6.23 13.32 8.96
C GLY A 18 6.80 12.08 9.66
N THR A 19 6.33 10.87 9.31
CA THR A 19 6.85 9.64 9.92
C THR A 19 8.06 9.15 9.12
N PRO A 20 9.25 9.07 9.72
CA PRO A 20 10.43 8.61 9.01
C PRO A 20 10.36 7.10 8.74
N ALA A 21 10.55 6.72 7.48
CA ALA A 21 10.89 5.36 7.10
C ALA A 21 12.35 5.11 7.48
N HIS A 22 12.57 4.39 8.58
CA HIS A 22 13.89 3.88 8.93
C HIS A 22 14.02 2.44 8.41
N ASP A 23 14.81 2.25 7.37
CA ASP A 23 15.13 0.94 6.79
C ASP A 23 16.55 0.48 7.10
N GLY A 24 17.32 1.27 7.86
CA GLY A 24 18.71 0.97 8.17
C GLY A 24 19.65 1.05 6.96
N GLY A 25 19.17 1.62 5.84
CA GLY A 25 19.94 1.83 4.62
C GLY A 25 20.82 3.08 4.67
N THR A 26 21.63 3.25 3.63
CA THR A 26 22.50 4.44 3.46
C THR A 26 21.74 5.65 2.91
N SER A 27 20.53 5.44 2.38
CA SER A 27 19.61 6.52 2.03
C SER A 27 19.04 7.12 3.31
N GLY A 28 19.01 8.45 3.41
CA GLY A 28 18.44 9.13 4.58
C GLY A 28 16.95 8.76 4.80
N PRO A 29 16.39 9.10 5.97
CA PRO A 29 14.98 8.81 6.27
C PRO A 29 14.08 9.45 5.23
N VAL A 30 13.25 8.64 4.57
CA VAL A 30 12.20 9.09 3.64
C VAL A 30 10.88 9.21 4.41
N ASP A 31 10.08 10.23 4.12
CA ASP A 31 8.74 10.35 4.70
C ASP A 31 7.84 9.19 4.25
N LEU A 32 7.14 8.51 5.17
CA LEU A 32 6.29 7.36 4.83
C LEU A 32 5.14 7.71 3.88
N HIS A 33 4.56 8.90 4.04
CA HIS A 33 3.48 9.36 3.17
C HIS A 33 4.01 9.68 1.77
N GLU A 34 5.15 10.36 1.64
CA GLU A 34 5.82 10.55 0.35
C GLU A 34 6.17 9.21 -0.30
N HIS A 35 6.80 8.30 0.44
CA HIS A 35 7.18 6.97 -0.02
C HIS A 35 5.98 6.17 -0.57
N ALA A 36 4.84 6.19 0.13
CA ALA A 36 3.61 5.56 -0.34
C ALA A 36 3.13 6.12 -1.69
N LEU A 37 3.14 7.44 -1.84
CA LEU A 37 2.74 8.09 -3.09
C LEU A 37 3.71 7.73 -4.22
N GLN A 38 5.02 7.75 -3.97
CA GLN A 38 6.03 7.40 -4.97
C GLN A 38 5.86 5.95 -5.45
N THR A 39 5.71 5.00 -4.52
CA THR A 39 5.47 3.59 -4.83
C THR A 39 4.20 3.41 -5.67
N ALA A 40 3.09 4.04 -5.26
CA ALA A 40 1.84 3.97 -6.01
C ALA A 40 1.96 4.58 -7.42
N ALA A 41 2.61 5.73 -7.55
CA ALA A 41 2.84 6.41 -8.83
C ALA A 41 3.70 5.58 -9.80
N LEU A 42 4.75 4.91 -9.29
CA LEU A 42 5.58 4.00 -10.07
C LEU A 42 4.76 2.80 -10.58
N LEU A 43 3.90 2.21 -9.75
CA LEU A 43 3.00 1.14 -10.15
C LEU A 43 1.96 1.61 -11.17
N ARG A 44 1.46 2.84 -11.03
CA ARG A 44 0.53 3.42 -12.00
C ARG A 44 1.18 3.60 -13.38
N ARG A 45 2.47 3.90 -13.41
CA ARG A 45 3.25 4.03 -14.65
C ARG A 45 3.55 2.68 -15.29
N SER A 46 3.93 1.68 -14.50
CA SER A 46 4.35 0.36 -15.02
C SER A 46 3.18 -0.60 -15.28
N ARG A 47 2.11 -0.51 -14.49
CA ARG A 47 0.92 -1.37 -14.54
C ARG A 47 -0.37 -0.51 -14.52
N PRO A 48 -0.62 0.33 -15.55
CA PRO A 48 -1.71 1.31 -15.54
C PRO A 48 -3.12 0.71 -15.42
N ALA A 49 -3.31 -0.52 -15.93
CA ALA A 49 -4.58 -1.24 -15.87
C ALA A 49 -4.86 -1.87 -14.50
N ASP A 50 -3.84 -2.06 -13.66
CA ASP A 50 -3.97 -2.79 -12.41
C ASP A 50 -4.19 -1.83 -11.22
N LYS A 51 -5.45 -1.60 -10.90
CA LYS A 51 -5.88 -0.61 -9.89
C LYS A 51 -5.59 -1.09 -8.47
N GLU A 52 -5.84 -2.35 -8.19
CA GLU A 52 -5.58 -2.95 -6.88
C GLU A 52 -4.08 -3.01 -6.58
N LEU A 53 -3.21 -3.26 -7.57
CA LEU A 53 -1.76 -3.22 -7.37
C LEU A 53 -1.28 -1.79 -7.05
N GLN A 54 -1.80 -0.78 -7.76
CA GLN A 54 -1.52 0.64 -7.46
C GLN A 54 -1.94 0.99 -6.04
N VAL A 55 -3.14 0.57 -5.63
CA VAL A 55 -3.67 0.78 -4.27
C VAL A 55 -2.86 0.02 -3.22
N ALA A 56 -2.41 -1.21 -3.50
CA ALA A 56 -1.51 -1.94 -2.61
C ALA A 56 -0.21 -1.17 -2.36
N GLY A 57 0.36 -0.58 -3.41
CA GLY A 57 1.52 0.33 -3.30
C GLY A 57 1.25 1.57 -2.46
N LEU A 58 0.03 2.09 -2.45
CA LEU A 58 -0.33 3.24 -1.62
C LEU A 58 -0.48 2.86 -0.14
N VAL A 59 -1.11 1.72 0.15
CA VAL A 59 -1.51 1.38 1.53
C VAL A 59 -0.50 0.52 2.28
N HIS A 60 0.53 -0.03 1.63
CA HIS A 60 1.46 -0.96 2.28
C HIS A 60 2.21 -0.37 3.49
N VAL A 61 2.34 0.96 3.58
CA VAL A 61 3.07 1.63 4.67
C VAL A 61 2.27 1.71 5.98
N ILE A 62 0.93 1.61 5.95
CA ILE A 62 0.08 1.93 7.11
C ILE A 62 0.37 1.04 8.33
N GLY A 63 0.84 -0.18 8.10
CA GLY A 63 1.21 -1.13 9.17
C GLY A 63 2.33 -0.61 10.07
N ARG A 64 3.20 0.27 9.55
CA ARG A 64 4.27 0.92 10.31
C ARG A 64 3.72 1.93 11.34
N LEU A 65 2.56 2.52 11.05
CA LEU A 65 1.85 3.40 11.97
C LEU A 65 1.04 2.60 13.01
N LEU A 66 0.40 1.51 12.57
CA LEU A 66 -0.48 0.70 13.42
C LEU A 66 0.26 -0.07 14.51
N VAL A 67 1.49 -0.53 14.25
CA VAL A 67 2.29 -1.29 15.22
C VAL A 67 3.74 -0.78 15.27
N PRO A 68 4.00 0.38 15.90
CA PRO A 68 5.35 0.94 15.96
C PRO A 68 6.35 -0.03 16.59
N GLY A 69 7.54 -0.16 15.99
CA GLY A 69 8.65 -0.95 16.55
C GLY A 69 8.57 -2.47 16.31
N ALA A 70 7.65 -2.95 15.48
CA ALA A 70 7.52 -4.38 15.16
C ALA A 70 7.52 -4.63 13.63
N PRO A 71 8.68 -4.52 12.95
CA PRO A 71 8.78 -4.56 11.49
C PRO A 71 8.18 -5.83 10.86
N THR A 72 8.34 -6.97 11.52
CA THR A 72 7.81 -8.27 11.06
C THR A 72 6.28 -8.38 11.12
N ARG A 73 5.61 -7.47 11.84
CA ARG A 73 4.15 -7.47 12.01
C ARG A 73 3.46 -6.42 11.14
N HIS A 74 4.18 -5.41 10.64
CA HIS A 74 3.57 -4.30 9.89
C HIS A 74 2.74 -4.80 8.69
N ALA A 75 3.30 -5.68 7.86
CA ALA A 75 2.64 -6.18 6.65
C ALA A 75 1.32 -6.89 6.97
N ARG A 76 1.32 -7.78 7.98
CA ARG A 76 0.11 -8.45 8.46
C ARG A 76 -0.95 -7.48 8.96
N PHE A 77 -0.57 -6.52 9.80
CA PHE A 77 -1.53 -5.55 10.34
C PHE A 77 -2.09 -4.62 9.28
N ALA A 78 -1.28 -4.22 8.30
CA ALA A 78 -1.74 -3.46 7.14
C ALA A 78 -2.74 -4.28 6.32
N ALA A 79 -2.41 -5.53 6.00
CA ALA A 79 -3.28 -6.44 5.24
C ALA A 79 -4.62 -6.67 5.95
N ASP A 80 -4.59 -6.96 7.25
CA ASP A 80 -5.80 -7.18 8.05
C ASP A 80 -6.67 -5.91 8.13
N ALA A 81 -6.05 -4.72 8.22
CA ALA A 81 -6.78 -3.45 8.29
C ALA A 81 -7.53 -3.12 6.98
N VAL A 82 -6.94 -3.44 5.82
CA VAL A 82 -7.52 -3.09 4.52
C VAL A 82 -8.40 -4.18 3.92
N ARG A 83 -8.32 -5.43 4.39
CA ARG A 83 -9.01 -6.59 3.82
C ARG A 83 -10.51 -6.36 3.62
N HIS A 84 -11.19 -5.85 4.64
CA HIS A 84 -12.64 -5.63 4.58
C HIS A 84 -13.04 -4.54 3.57
N LEU A 85 -12.21 -3.52 3.41
CA LEU A 85 -12.49 -2.38 2.55
C LEU A 85 -12.07 -2.60 1.09
N LEU A 86 -10.85 -3.10 0.88
CA LEU A 86 -10.18 -3.17 -0.43
C LEU A 86 -10.10 -4.58 -1.00
N GLY A 87 -10.51 -5.58 -0.22
CA GLY A 87 -10.61 -6.96 -0.65
C GLY A 87 -9.35 -7.80 -0.49
N GLU A 88 -9.54 -9.08 -0.79
CA GLU A 88 -8.58 -10.15 -0.52
C GLU A 88 -7.27 -10.01 -1.31
N ARG A 89 -7.37 -9.57 -2.58
CA ARG A 89 -6.18 -9.41 -3.42
C ARG A 89 -5.27 -8.30 -2.91
N VAL A 90 -5.82 -7.14 -2.58
CA VAL A 90 -5.06 -6.03 -2.00
C VAL A 90 -4.44 -6.44 -0.66
N ALA A 91 -5.20 -7.12 0.20
CA ALA A 91 -4.69 -7.62 1.48
C ALA A 91 -3.50 -8.58 1.29
N ARG A 92 -3.55 -9.50 0.31
CA ARG A 92 -2.42 -10.41 0.00
C ARG A 92 -1.20 -9.64 -0.47
N LEU A 93 -1.34 -8.75 -1.45
CA LEU A 93 -0.23 -7.94 -1.96
C LEU A 93 0.46 -7.14 -0.85
N VAL A 94 -0.33 -6.57 0.08
CA VAL A 94 0.17 -5.82 1.24
C VAL A 94 0.84 -6.73 2.27
N HIS A 95 0.32 -7.93 2.50
CA HIS A 95 0.91 -8.92 3.38
C HIS A 95 2.28 -9.41 2.86
N ASP A 96 2.41 -9.55 1.55
CA ASP A 96 3.54 -10.24 0.91
C ASP A 96 4.69 -9.30 0.50
N SER A 97 4.44 -7.99 0.51
CA SER A 97 5.48 -6.96 0.47
C SER A 97 6.27 -6.95 1.80
N PRO A 98 7.60 -6.82 1.86
CA PRO A 98 8.73 -7.51 1.23
C PRO A 98 9.22 -8.76 2.02
N HIS A 99 8.46 -9.30 2.98
CA HIS A 99 8.94 -10.33 3.93
C HIS A 99 8.33 -11.74 3.74
N ALA A 100 7.40 -11.94 2.82
CA ALA A 100 6.81 -13.27 2.58
C ALA A 100 7.60 -14.04 1.51
N SER A 101 8.10 -15.21 1.88
CA SER A 101 8.64 -16.22 0.97
C SER A 101 7.71 -17.43 1.03
N ASP A 102 6.90 -17.61 -0.01
CA ASP A 102 6.29 -18.86 -0.54
C ASP A 102 4.91 -18.58 -1.16
N LEU A 103 4.88 -18.10 -2.42
CA LEU A 103 3.63 -17.80 -3.15
C LEU A 103 3.64 -18.37 -4.58
N ASP A 104 2.42 -18.54 -5.10
CA ASP A 104 2.06 -18.95 -6.47
C ASP A 104 2.69 -18.04 -7.56
N PRO A 105 3.15 -18.56 -8.73
CA PRO A 105 3.93 -17.80 -9.72
C PRO A 105 3.26 -16.54 -10.31
N HIS A 106 1.93 -16.50 -10.39
CA HIS A 106 1.22 -15.28 -10.82
C HIS A 106 1.18 -14.21 -9.72
N THR A 107 1.10 -14.65 -8.47
CA THR A 107 1.21 -13.80 -7.28
C THR A 107 2.65 -13.28 -7.13
N GLU A 108 3.64 -14.03 -7.58
CA GLU A 108 5.06 -13.64 -7.58
C GLU A 108 5.33 -12.41 -8.45
N ALA A 109 4.74 -12.32 -9.65
CA ALA A 109 5.00 -11.20 -10.57
C ALA A 109 4.48 -9.85 -10.06
N ASP A 110 3.29 -9.83 -9.44
CA ASP A 110 2.71 -8.61 -8.88
C ASP A 110 3.39 -8.23 -7.56
N THR A 111 3.73 -9.21 -6.72
CA THR A 111 4.50 -8.99 -5.49
C THR A 111 5.91 -8.47 -5.80
N LEU A 112 6.55 -9.00 -6.86
CA LEU A 112 7.83 -8.51 -7.35
C LEU A 112 7.72 -7.08 -7.89
N ALA A 113 6.67 -6.76 -8.65
CA ALA A 113 6.44 -5.41 -9.14
C ALA A 113 6.25 -4.42 -7.98
N LEU A 114 5.47 -4.79 -6.96
CA LEU A 114 5.29 -4.00 -5.75
C LEU A 114 6.62 -3.80 -5.01
N ARG A 115 7.42 -4.85 -4.82
CA ARG A 115 8.74 -4.76 -4.19
C ARG A 115 9.70 -3.85 -4.96
N GLN A 116 9.73 -3.96 -6.29
CA GLN A 116 10.59 -3.10 -7.11
C GLN A 116 10.16 -1.63 -7.05
N ALA A 117 8.85 -1.37 -7.05
CA ALA A 117 8.33 -0.01 -6.90
C ALA A 117 8.59 0.54 -5.49
N ASP A 118 8.48 -0.28 -4.44
CA ASP A 118 8.79 0.07 -3.06
C ASP A 118 10.25 0.51 -2.91
N GLU A 119 11.19 -0.30 -3.38
CA GLU A 119 12.62 0.04 -3.34
C GLU A 119 12.95 1.30 -4.16
N ALA A 120 12.29 1.47 -5.32
CA ALA A 120 12.47 2.66 -6.17
C ALA A 120 11.76 3.91 -5.63
N GLY A 121 10.73 3.76 -4.79
CA GLY A 121 9.94 4.85 -4.19
C GLY A 121 10.62 5.54 -3.01
N ARG A 122 11.95 5.47 -2.93
CA ARG A 122 12.77 6.07 -1.87
C ARG A 122 13.65 7.20 -2.41
N VAL A 123 13.30 7.74 -3.58
CA VAL A 123 14.09 8.74 -4.31
C VAL A 123 13.58 10.13 -3.97
N PRO A 124 14.39 10.99 -3.31
CA PRO A 124 13.97 12.36 -3.01
C PRO A 124 13.67 13.15 -4.29
N GLY A 125 12.59 13.94 -4.28
CA GLY A 125 12.27 14.88 -5.36
C GLY A 125 11.50 14.29 -6.56
N PHE A 126 11.00 13.06 -6.46
CA PHE A 126 10.03 12.53 -7.43
C PHE A 126 8.62 13.08 -7.10
N ASP A 127 8.04 13.84 -8.03
CA ASP A 127 6.66 14.33 -7.89
C ASP A 127 5.68 13.18 -8.16
N ALA A 128 5.14 12.62 -7.08
CA ALA A 128 4.15 11.55 -7.11
C ALA A 128 2.70 12.05 -7.07
N GLY A 129 2.48 13.37 -7.12
CA GLY A 129 1.18 13.99 -6.91
C GLY A 129 0.78 14.05 -5.43
N VAL A 130 -0.49 14.38 -5.17
CA VAL A 130 -1.04 14.49 -3.81
C VAL A 130 -1.94 13.29 -3.50
N LEU A 131 -2.13 13.00 -2.20
CA LEU A 131 -2.98 11.90 -1.76
C LEU A 131 -4.42 12.02 -2.29
N GLU A 132 -4.94 13.24 -2.44
CA GLU A 132 -6.32 13.47 -2.88
C GLU A 132 -6.61 12.93 -4.28
N ASP A 133 -5.60 12.89 -5.15
CA ASP A 133 -5.73 12.34 -6.51
C ASP A 133 -5.99 10.83 -6.51
N TRP A 134 -5.73 10.16 -5.37
CA TRP A 134 -5.93 8.73 -5.18
C TRP A 134 -7.29 8.38 -4.58
N ARG A 135 -8.04 9.35 -4.03
CA ARG A 135 -9.36 9.10 -3.40
C ARG A 135 -10.30 8.37 -4.34
N THR A 136 -10.48 8.85 -5.57
CA THR A 136 -11.36 8.21 -6.55
C THR A 136 -10.94 6.78 -6.89
N LEU A 137 -9.63 6.48 -6.86
CA LEU A 137 -9.15 5.13 -7.11
C LEU A 137 -9.45 4.20 -5.92
N LEU A 138 -9.28 4.69 -4.69
CA LEU A 138 -9.63 3.96 -3.47
C LEU A 138 -11.13 3.67 -3.40
N GLU A 139 -11.96 4.65 -3.73
CA GLU A 139 -13.43 4.50 -3.83
C GLU A 139 -13.81 3.45 -4.87
N LEU A 140 -13.20 3.49 -6.06
CA LEU A 140 -13.45 2.53 -7.12
C LEU A 140 -13.14 1.08 -6.68
N VAL A 141 -11.98 0.85 -6.06
CA VAL A 141 -11.58 -0.48 -5.58
C VAL A 141 -12.47 -0.95 -4.43
N ALA A 142 -12.81 -0.06 -3.50
CA ALA A 142 -13.69 -0.38 -2.38
C ALA A 142 -15.12 -0.74 -2.85
N GLU A 143 -15.65 0.02 -3.81
CA GLU A 143 -16.97 -0.26 -4.40
C GLU A 143 -16.97 -1.58 -5.18
N GLN A 144 -15.91 -1.84 -5.96
CA GLN A 144 -15.76 -3.10 -6.67
C GLN A 144 -15.78 -4.30 -5.72
N HIS A 145 -15.06 -4.21 -4.59
CA HIS A 145 -15.06 -5.25 -3.56
C HIS A 145 -16.44 -5.40 -2.89
N SER A 146 -17.09 -4.29 -2.54
CA SER A 146 -18.43 -4.33 -1.94
C SER A 146 -19.47 -4.99 -2.84
N ARG A 147 -19.39 -4.77 -4.16
CA ARG A 147 -20.27 -5.43 -5.15
C ARG A 147 -20.00 -6.93 -5.25
N LEU A 148 -18.73 -7.34 -5.21
CA LEU A 148 -18.33 -8.75 -5.21
C LEU A 148 -18.80 -9.48 -3.94
N GLY A 149 -18.74 -8.83 -2.77
CA GLY A 149 -19.24 -9.42 -1.53
C GLY A 149 -20.78 -9.48 -1.42
N ALA A 150 -21.52 -8.80 -2.29
CA ALA A 150 -22.98 -8.84 -2.33
C ALA A 150 -23.55 -9.91 -3.28
N VAL A 151 -22.71 -10.56 -4.09
CA VAL A 151 -23.10 -11.60 -5.05
C VAL A 151 -22.80 -13.03 -4.58
N ASP A 152 -22.18 -13.18 -3.40
CA ASP A 152 -22.04 -14.42 -2.62
C ASP A 152 -23.15 -14.53 -1.56
#